data_AF-A0A143XAT7-F1
#
_entry.id   AF-A0A143XAT7-F1
#
_cell.length_a   1.000
_cell.length_b   1.000
_cell.length_c   1.000
_cell.angle_alpha   90.00
_cell.angle_beta   90.00
_cell.angle_gamma   90.00
#
_symmetry.space_group_name_H-M   'P 1'
#
loop_
_entity.id
_entity.type
_entity.pdbx_description
1 polymer ?
#
loop_
_entity_poly.entity_id
_entity_poly.type
_entity_poly.pdbx_seq_one_letter_code
_entity_poly.pdbx_strand_id
1 'polypeptide(L)'
;MVRKVLMTLVAFALACAAVYGAGSLAEPSTGVARIEPGSPCPVAGCASGACHGFDDVPEPDGVHEMTCPEASCASTECHAWDSLSGRYHQASDASLNLWVLAPVALAAGLVALVRKAG
;
A
#
# COMPACT_ATOMS: atom_id res chain seq x y z
N MET A 1 -4.51 -16.30 39.16
CA MET A 1 -4.87 -15.87 37.79
C MET A 1 -3.69 -15.95 36.82
N VAL A 2 -2.50 -15.46 37.18
CA VAL A 2 -1.29 -15.45 36.32
C VAL A 2 -0.97 -16.79 35.65
N ARG A 3 -1.00 -17.92 36.40
CA ARG A 3 -0.72 -19.26 35.82
C ARG A 3 -1.70 -19.65 34.70
N LYS A 4 -2.98 -19.32 34.83
CA LYS A 4 -3.99 -19.63 33.80
C LYS A 4 -3.73 -18.77 32.56
N VAL A 5 -3.51 -17.47 32.75
CA VAL A 5 -3.17 -16.53 31.66
C VAL A 5 -1.91 -16.99 30.91
N LEU A 6 -0.86 -17.39 31.64
CA LEU A 6 0.37 -17.90 31.03
C LEU A 6 0.11 -19.16 30.19
N MET A 7 -0.67 -20.11 30.72
CA MET A 7 -1.01 -21.31 29.93
C MET A 7 -1.84 -20.98 28.70
N THR A 8 -2.75 -20.02 28.79
CA THR A 8 -3.54 -19.57 27.63
C THR A 8 -2.67 -18.91 26.57
N LEU A 9 -1.73 -18.05 26.97
CA LEU A 9 -0.78 -17.41 26.05
C LEU A 9 0.14 -18.43 25.38
N VAL A 10 0.63 -19.42 26.12
CA VAL A 10 1.46 -20.50 25.56
C VAL A 10 0.64 -21.35 24.57
N ALA A 11 -0.58 -21.73 24.91
CA ALA A 11 -1.44 -22.49 24.01
C ALA A 11 -1.76 -21.70 22.73
N PHE A 12 -2.04 -20.40 22.86
CA PHE A 12 -2.27 -19.51 21.73
C PHE A 12 -1.03 -19.39 20.83
N ALA A 13 0.14 -19.14 21.42
CA ALA A 13 1.40 -19.05 20.69
C ALA A 13 1.72 -20.34 19.93
N LEU A 14 1.48 -21.51 20.54
CA LEU A 14 1.66 -22.81 19.88
C LEU A 14 0.70 -22.99 18.70
N ALA A 15 -0.58 -22.61 18.86
CA ALA A 15 -1.55 -22.66 17.78
C ALA A 15 -1.14 -21.75 16.61
N CYS A 16 -0.74 -20.51 16.89
CA CYS A 16 -0.24 -19.59 15.88
C CYS A 16 1.00 -20.14 15.17
N ALA A 17 1.96 -20.69 15.91
CA ALA A 17 3.17 -21.28 15.33
C ALA A 17 2.86 -22.48 14.44
N ALA A 18 1.91 -23.34 14.84
CA ALA A 18 1.48 -24.49 14.04
C ALA A 18 0.81 -24.06 12.73
N VAL A 19 -0.11 -23.09 12.79
CA VAL A 19 -0.79 -22.55 11.60
C VAL A 19 0.20 -21.86 10.67
N TYR A 20 1.06 -21.01 11.20
CA TYR A 20 2.09 -20.30 10.43
C TYR A 20 3.06 -21.28 9.77
N GLY A 21 3.55 -22.28 10.51
CA GLY A 21 4.45 -23.30 9.99
C GLY A 21 3.80 -24.15 8.89
N ALA A 22 2.57 -24.61 9.11
CA ALA A 22 1.84 -25.38 8.11
C ALA A 22 1.57 -24.56 6.85
N GLY A 23 1.14 -23.30 6.98
CA GLY A 23 0.92 -22.39 5.86
C GLY A 23 2.21 -22.10 5.08
N SER A 24 3.31 -21.86 5.77
CA SER A 24 4.62 -21.60 5.14
C SER A 24 5.16 -22.82 4.38
N LEU A 25 4.87 -24.04 4.84
CA LEU A 25 5.22 -25.27 4.14
C LEU A 25 4.30 -25.55 2.95
N ALA A 26 3.02 -25.22 3.06
CA ALA A 26 2.03 -25.45 2.01
C ALA A 26 2.14 -24.43 0.87
N GLU A 27 2.41 -23.16 1.18
CA GLU A 27 2.53 -22.08 0.20
C GLU A 27 3.75 -21.19 0.52
N PRO A 28 4.96 -21.64 0.17
CA PRO A 28 6.20 -20.92 0.50
C PRO A 28 6.27 -19.54 -0.14
N SER A 29 5.51 -19.28 -1.21
CA SER A 29 5.47 -17.97 -1.88
C SER A 29 4.76 -16.88 -1.06
N THR A 30 3.97 -17.25 -0.05
CA THR A 30 3.28 -16.30 0.85
C THR A 30 4.09 -15.90 2.07
N GLY A 31 5.31 -16.42 2.20
CA GLY A 31 6.22 -16.07 3.28
C GLY A 31 6.61 -14.58 3.25
N VAL A 32 6.83 -14.00 4.43
CA VAL A 32 7.36 -12.64 4.55
C VAL A 32 8.84 -12.69 4.16
N ALA A 33 9.14 -12.36 2.91
CA ALA A 33 10.50 -12.20 2.40
C ALA A 33 10.92 -10.72 2.38
N ARG A 34 12.21 -10.48 2.51
CA ARG A 34 12.76 -9.13 2.27
C ARG A 34 12.59 -8.81 0.78
N ILE A 35 12.15 -7.59 0.48
CA ILE A 35 12.12 -7.09 -0.89
C ILE A 35 13.55 -6.65 -1.27
N GLU A 36 14.12 -7.33 -2.24
CA GLU A 36 15.39 -7.01 -2.88
C GLU A 36 15.16 -6.45 -4.28
N PRO A 37 16.15 -5.79 -4.91
CA PRO A 37 16.00 -5.22 -6.25
C PRO A 37 15.60 -6.20 -7.34
N GLY A 38 15.79 -7.50 -7.14
CA GLY A 38 15.38 -8.57 -8.05
C GLY A 38 14.15 -9.36 -7.58
N SER A 39 13.45 -8.93 -6.53
CA SER A 39 12.23 -9.59 -6.09
C SER A 39 11.11 -9.39 -7.12
N PRO A 40 10.41 -10.47 -7.54
CA PRO A 40 9.30 -10.33 -8.45
C PRO A 40 8.12 -9.59 -7.79
N CYS A 41 7.41 -8.77 -8.57
CA CYS A 41 6.15 -8.18 -8.16
C CYS A 41 5.14 -9.30 -7.84
N PRO A 42 4.48 -9.32 -6.67
CA PRO A 42 3.51 -10.36 -6.32
C PRO A 42 2.29 -10.43 -7.25
N VAL A 43 1.97 -9.33 -7.94
CA VAL A 43 0.80 -9.23 -8.83
C VAL A 43 1.16 -9.65 -10.26
N ALA A 44 2.29 -9.16 -10.80
CA ALA A 44 2.69 -9.37 -12.19
C ALA A 44 3.76 -10.46 -12.38
N GLY A 45 4.41 -10.91 -11.30
CA GLY A 45 5.41 -11.99 -11.30
C GLY A 45 6.77 -11.63 -11.88
N CYS A 46 6.99 -10.40 -12.35
CA CYS A 46 8.23 -9.98 -12.97
C CYS A 46 9.11 -9.17 -11.99
N ALA A 47 10.44 -9.27 -12.15
CA ALA A 47 11.44 -8.75 -11.20
C ALA A 47 12.15 -7.47 -11.67
N SER A 48 11.83 -6.98 -12.87
CA SER A 48 12.40 -5.75 -13.42
C SER A 48 11.44 -4.58 -13.25
N GLY A 49 11.97 -3.35 -13.27
CA GLY A 49 11.16 -2.14 -13.30
C GLY A 49 10.15 -2.10 -14.46
N ALA A 50 10.24 -2.99 -15.45
CA ALA A 50 9.28 -3.15 -16.55
C ALA A 50 7.89 -3.63 -16.11
N CYS A 51 7.76 -4.29 -14.96
CA CYS A 51 6.46 -4.72 -14.42
C CYS A 51 5.52 -3.58 -14.05
N HIS A 52 6.14 -2.46 -13.69
CA HIS A 52 5.53 -1.21 -13.29
C HIS A 52 6.26 -0.06 -13.99
N GLY A 53 6.77 -0.35 -15.19
CA GLY A 53 7.51 0.62 -15.98
C GLY A 53 6.49 1.63 -16.47
N PHE A 54 6.66 2.88 -16.06
CA PHE A 54 5.78 3.97 -16.49
C PHE A 54 5.86 4.22 -18.00
N ASP A 55 6.83 3.60 -18.68
CA ASP A 55 6.97 3.59 -20.13
C ASP A 55 5.79 2.89 -20.83
N ASP A 56 5.04 2.02 -20.13
CA ASP A 56 3.88 1.31 -20.67
C ASP A 56 2.53 1.98 -20.31
N VAL A 57 2.52 3.19 -19.75
CA VAL A 57 1.28 3.97 -19.66
C VAL A 57 0.80 4.24 -21.09
N PRO A 58 -0.41 3.78 -21.49
CA PRO A 58 -0.86 3.94 -22.87
C PRO A 58 -0.83 5.41 -23.28
N GLU A 59 -0.25 5.72 -24.44
CA GLU A 59 -0.37 7.04 -25.05
C GLU A 59 -1.74 7.18 -25.71
N PRO A 60 -2.30 8.40 -25.82
CA PRO A 60 -3.54 8.60 -26.56
C PRO A 60 -3.23 8.39 -28.05
N ASP A 61 -3.82 7.36 -28.65
CA ASP A 61 -3.57 6.95 -30.02
C ASP A 61 -4.69 7.38 -30.99
N GLY A 62 -5.74 8.05 -30.50
CA GLY A 62 -6.91 8.43 -31.29
C GLY A 62 -7.86 7.27 -31.60
N VAL A 63 -7.56 6.05 -31.16
CA VAL A 63 -8.28 4.81 -31.51
C VAL A 63 -8.84 4.11 -30.28
N HIS A 64 -8.07 4.03 -29.20
CA HIS A 64 -8.42 3.42 -27.92
C HIS A 64 -8.59 4.49 -26.84
N GLU A 65 -9.58 5.36 -27.03
CA GLU A 65 -9.81 6.46 -26.09
C GLU A 65 -10.65 6.04 -24.88
N MET A 66 -10.18 6.40 -23.69
CA MET A 66 -10.93 6.20 -22.46
C MET A 66 -12.01 7.27 -22.32
N THR A 67 -13.28 6.88 -22.39
CA THR A 67 -14.42 7.81 -22.19
C THR A 67 -14.84 7.83 -20.72
N CYS A 68 -14.94 9.02 -20.13
CA CYS A 68 -15.49 9.15 -18.78
C CYS A 68 -17.02 9.05 -18.83
N PRO A 69 -17.65 8.06 -18.18
CA PRO A 69 -19.11 7.91 -18.22
C PRO A 69 -19.85 9.07 -17.53
N GLU A 70 -19.21 9.72 -16.55
CA GLU A 70 -19.81 10.80 -15.76
C GLU A 70 -19.76 12.16 -16.47
N ALA A 71 -18.62 12.47 -17.12
CA ALA A 71 -18.36 13.78 -17.71
C ALA A 71 -18.41 13.78 -19.25
N SER A 72 -18.58 12.61 -19.89
CA SER A 72 -18.63 12.42 -21.35
C SER A 72 -17.42 12.93 -22.14
N CYS A 73 -16.33 13.30 -21.48
CA CYS A 73 -15.06 13.62 -22.12
C CYS A 73 -14.31 12.34 -22.53
N ALA A 74 -13.43 12.46 -23.52
CA ALA A 74 -12.54 11.38 -23.95
C ALA A 74 -11.08 11.72 -23.62
N SER A 75 -10.35 10.77 -23.02
CA SER A 75 -8.91 10.79 -22.82
C SER A 75 -8.32 12.16 -22.45
N THR A 76 -7.60 12.82 -23.37
CA THR A 76 -6.90 14.09 -23.14
C THR A 76 -7.82 15.24 -22.80
N GLU A 77 -9.11 15.15 -23.15
CA GLU A 77 -10.12 16.14 -22.76
C GLU A 77 -10.60 15.94 -21.32
N CYS A 78 -10.32 14.79 -20.71
CA CYS A 78 -10.63 14.50 -19.32
C CYS A 78 -9.45 14.79 -18.39
N HIS A 79 -9.73 15.41 -17.24
CA HIS A 79 -8.78 15.55 -16.12
C HIS A 79 -8.19 14.22 -15.60
N ALA A 80 -8.85 13.09 -15.91
CA ALA A 80 -8.35 11.76 -15.58
C ALA A 80 -7.04 11.44 -16.31
N TRP A 81 -6.87 11.93 -17.54
CA TRP A 81 -5.67 11.67 -18.34
C TRP A 81 -4.43 12.41 -17.82
N ASP A 82 -4.58 13.69 -17.47
CA ASP A 82 -3.52 14.45 -16.80
C ASP A 82 -3.12 13.82 -15.47
N SER A 83 -4.09 13.25 -14.76
CA SER A 83 -3.84 12.52 -13.52
C SER A 83 -3.07 11.21 -13.76
N LEU A 84 -3.43 10.46 -14.80
CA LEU A 84 -2.77 9.21 -15.18
C LEU A 84 -1.32 9.44 -15.66
N SER A 85 -1.12 10.39 -16.57
CA SER A 85 0.18 10.67 -17.17
C SER A 85 1.11 11.46 -16.24
N GLY A 86 0.59 12.47 -15.55
CA GLY A 86 1.40 13.41 -14.77
C GLY A 86 1.52 13.09 -13.28
N ARG A 87 0.55 12.40 -12.68
CA ARG A 87 0.47 12.26 -11.22
C ARG A 87 0.23 10.85 -10.69
N TYR A 88 0.04 9.85 -11.54
CA TYR A 88 -0.22 8.47 -11.10
C TYR A 88 0.89 7.93 -10.20
N HIS A 89 2.13 8.39 -10.41
CA HIS A 89 3.30 8.02 -9.62
C HIS A 89 3.47 8.83 -8.32
N GLN A 90 2.57 9.78 -8.03
CA GLN A 90 2.65 10.62 -6.84
C GLN A 90 1.41 10.44 -5.97
N ALA A 91 1.63 10.38 -4.65
CA ALA A 91 0.52 10.47 -3.72
C ALA A 91 -0.18 11.82 -3.88
N SER A 92 -1.51 11.82 -3.82
CA SER A 92 -2.28 13.07 -3.81
C SER A 92 -1.83 13.94 -2.65
N ASP A 93 -1.52 15.21 -2.90
CA ASP A 93 -1.16 16.17 -1.85
C ASP A 93 -2.24 16.23 -0.76
N ALA A 94 -3.51 16.10 -1.15
CA ALA A 94 -4.62 16.07 -0.20
C ALA A 94 -4.55 14.83 0.70
N SER A 95 -4.24 13.65 0.14
CA SER A 95 -4.12 12.43 0.95
C SER A 95 -2.87 12.47 1.85
N LEU A 96 -1.75 12.98 1.34
CA LEU A 96 -0.52 13.18 2.11
C LEU A 96 -0.76 14.12 3.30
N ASN A 97 -1.41 15.26 3.05
CA ASN A 97 -1.72 16.25 4.08
C ASN A 97 -2.69 15.69 5.12
N LEU A 98 -3.76 15.00 4.70
CA LEU A 98 -4.81 14.52 5.60
C LEU A 98 -4.41 13.29 6.41
N TRP A 99 -3.73 12.31 5.79
CA TRP A 99 -3.48 11.02 6.41
C TRP A 99 -2.09 10.87 7.02
N VAL A 100 -1.14 11.71 6.62
CA VAL A 100 0.23 11.67 7.15
C VAL A 100 0.53 12.92 7.97
N LEU A 101 0.43 14.11 7.37
CA LEU A 101 0.89 15.33 8.05
C LEU A 101 -0.04 15.76 9.19
N ALA A 102 -1.36 15.74 8.99
CA ALA A 102 -2.30 16.16 10.02
C ALA A 102 -2.24 15.30 11.31
N PRO A 103 -2.19 13.95 11.27
CA PRO A 103 -2.02 13.14 12.47
C PRO A 103 -0.69 13.38 13.19
N VAL A 104 0.41 13.55 12.44
CA VAL A 104 1.74 13.86 13.00
C VAL A 104 1.72 15.21 13.71
N ALA A 105 1.16 16.24 13.07
CA ALA A 105 1.03 17.57 13.66
C ALA A 105 0.16 17.55 14.92
N LEU A 106 -0.97 16.84 14.89
CA LEU A 106 -1.85 16.67 16.05
C LEU A 106 -1.12 15.99 17.21
N ALA A 107 -0.43 14.87 16.95
CA ALA A 107 0.31 14.15 17.98
C ALA A 107 1.42 15.02 18.59
N ALA A 108 2.20 15.73 17.77
CA ALA A 108 3.22 16.65 18.23
C ALA A 108 2.65 17.79 19.08
N GLY A 109 1.52 18.37 18.66
CA GLY A 109 0.82 19.41 19.41
C GLY A 109 0.32 18.94 20.76
N LEU A 110 -0.30 17.75 20.83
CA LEU A 110 -0.77 17.16 22.09
C LEU A 110 0.41 16.87 23.04
N VAL A 111 1.52 16.34 22.54
CA VAL A 111 2.73 16.11 23.35
C VAL A 111 3.27 17.43 23.91
N ALA A 112 3.34 18.49 23.11
CA ALA A 112 3.79 19.80 23.57
C ALA A 112 2.87 20.40 24.65
N LEU A 113 1.55 20.23 24.50
CA LEU A 113 0.57 20.69 25.49
C LEU A 113 0.71 19.96 26.82
N VAL A 114 0.80 18.63 26.79
CA VAL A 114 0.98 17.81 28.01
C VAL A 114 2.30 18.18 28.71
N ARG A 115 3.39 18.36 27.96
CA ARG A 115 4.69 18.77 28.51
C ARG A 115 4.71 20.18 29.09
N LYS A 116 3.83 21.07 28.63
CA LYS A 116 3.70 22.43 29.17
C LYS A 116 2.82 22.47 30.42
N ALA A 117 1.89 21.53 30.56
CA ALA A 117 0.91 21.50 31.64
C ALA A 117 1.35 20.70 32.89
N GLY A 118 2.39 19.86 32.76
CA GLY A 118 3.03 19.15 33.88
C GLY A 118 4.34 19.80 34.28
#